data_AF-A0A7D4B3V2-F1
#
_entry.id   AF-A0A7D4B3V2-F1
#
_cell.length_a   1.000
_cell.length_b   1.000
_cell.length_c   1.000
_cell.angle_alpha   90.00
_cell.angle_beta   90.00
_cell.angle_gamma   90.00
#
_symmetry.space_group_name_H-M   'P 1'
#
loop_
_entity.id
_entity.type
_entity.pdbx_description
1 polymer ?
#
loop_
_entity_poly.entity_id
_entity_poly.type
_entity_poly.pdbx_seq_one_letter_code
_entity_poly.pdbx_strand_id
1 'polypeptide(L)'
;MPHRYLLFRAVLALRRLASLLLLGRCFTAGAQCLPAASCQPGSAPPNSLNLGFGILRVQLANVDTTTNGAGDGYRDYSCQRAIRLDRGTTYTLRVTTGQQAEEQVRAWADFNQDGRFDPVRELVFSSPGASSIVAA
;
A
#
# COMPACT_ATOMS: atom_id res chain seq x y z
N MET A 1 12.59 -18.81 -3.88
CA MET A 1 11.14 -18.53 -3.77
C MET A 1 10.95 -17.04 -4.03
N PRO A 2 10.14 -16.61 -5.02
CA PRO A 2 10.02 -15.19 -5.31
C PRO A 2 9.19 -14.51 -4.20
N HIS A 3 9.83 -13.64 -3.43
CA HIS A 3 9.15 -12.77 -2.48
C HIS A 3 8.31 -11.74 -3.25
N ARG A 4 7.01 -11.67 -2.96
CA ARG A 4 6.07 -10.74 -3.59
C ARG A 4 5.80 -9.60 -2.63
N TYR A 5 5.89 -8.37 -3.12
CA TYR A 5 5.87 -7.15 -2.30
C TYR A 5 4.65 -6.31 -2.69
N LEU A 6 3.81 -5.94 -1.71
CA LEU A 6 2.78 -4.92 -1.92
C LEU A 6 3.28 -3.59 -1.34
N LEU A 7 3.34 -2.57 -2.20
CA LEU A 7 3.80 -1.24 -1.83
C LEU A 7 2.60 -0.41 -1.34
N PHE A 8 2.52 -0.16 -0.04
CA PHE A 8 1.58 0.81 0.51
C PHE A 8 2.30 2.11 0.80
N ARG A 9 2.04 3.14 -0.01
CA ARG A 9 2.44 4.51 0.33
C ARG A 9 1.26 5.18 1.02
N ALA A 10 1.26 5.16 2.36
CA ALA A 10 0.34 5.96 3.15
C ALA A 10 0.88 7.39 3.23
N VAL A 11 0.15 8.36 2.67
CA VAL A 11 0.49 9.77 2.85
C VAL A 11 -0.04 10.20 4.22
N LEU A 12 0.84 10.32 5.21
CA LEU A 12 0.50 10.90 6.51
C LEU A 12 0.10 12.37 6.31
N ALA A 13 -1.19 12.65 6.30
CA ALA A 13 -1.72 13.99 6.17
C ALA A 13 -1.50 14.77 7.47
N LEU A 14 -0.36 15.47 7.57
CA LEU A 14 -0.12 16.44 8.64
C LEU A 14 -1.07 17.63 8.44
N ARG A 15 -2.21 17.63 9.14
CA ARG A 15 -3.04 18.84 9.27
C ARG A 15 -2.29 19.87 10.11
N ARG A 16 -1.42 20.67 9.48
CA ARG A 16 -0.92 21.90 10.10
C ARG A 16 -2.02 22.96 9.97
N LEU A 17 -2.69 23.23 11.09
CA LEU A 17 -3.44 24.48 11.28
C LEU A 17 -2.43 25.62 11.25
N ALA A 18 -2.29 26.27 10.09
CA ALA A 18 -1.56 27.52 9.97
C ALA A 18 -2.49 28.55 9.32
N SER A 19 -3.18 29.31 10.18
CA SER A 19 -3.67 30.63 9.82
C SER A 19 -2.45 31.50 9.50
N LEU A 20 -2.29 31.90 8.25
CA LEU A 20 -1.44 33.05 7.91
C LEU A 20 -1.93 33.70 6.61
N LEU A 21 -2.46 34.91 6.73
CA LEU A 21 -2.76 35.80 5.62
C LEU A 21 -1.46 36.13 4.87
N LEU A 22 -1.32 35.67 3.62
CA LEU A 22 -0.44 36.31 2.65
C LEU A 22 -1.03 36.20 1.24
N LEU A 23 -1.12 37.37 0.60
CA LEU A 23 -1.60 37.60 -0.74
C LEU A 23 -0.78 36.82 -1.78
N GLY A 24 -1.48 36.19 -2.73
CA GLY A 24 -0.95 35.99 -4.08
C GLY A 24 0.11 34.91 -4.24
N ARG A 25 -0.24 33.65 -3.99
CA ARG A 25 0.17 32.50 -4.81
C ARG A 25 -0.72 31.31 -4.47
N CYS A 26 -1.33 30.75 -5.49
CA CYS A 26 -2.13 29.53 -5.40
C CYS A 26 -1.21 28.38 -4.99
N PHE A 27 -1.09 28.11 -3.68
CA PHE A 27 -0.75 26.78 -3.22
C PHE A 27 -2.06 25.99 -3.21
N THR A 28 -2.39 25.38 -4.35
CA THR A 28 -3.21 24.17 -4.28
C THR A 28 -2.36 23.15 -3.53
N ALA A 29 -2.65 22.97 -2.24
CA ALA A 29 -2.26 21.79 -1.47
C ALA A 29 -3.02 20.57 -2.04
N GLY A 30 -2.78 20.25 -3.31
CA GLY A 30 -3.10 18.96 -3.88
C GLY A 30 -1.91 18.06 -3.58
N ALA A 31 -2.17 16.91 -2.96
CA ALA A 31 -1.18 15.85 -2.80
C ALA A 31 -0.52 15.61 -4.17
N GLN A 32 0.74 16.01 -4.31
CA GLN A 32 1.51 15.76 -5.52
C GLN A 32 1.68 14.25 -5.56
N CYS A 33 1.22 13.60 -6.64
CA CYS A 33 1.44 12.18 -6.73
C CYS A 33 2.94 11.91 -6.77
N LEU A 34 3.40 11.03 -5.89
CA LEU A 34 4.78 10.59 -5.90
C LEU A 34 5.10 9.92 -7.24
N PRO A 35 6.32 10.13 -7.79
CA PRO A 35 6.73 9.44 -9.00
C PRO A 35 6.62 7.93 -8.80
N ALA A 36 6.13 7.23 -9.83
CA ALA A 36 6.00 5.79 -9.85
C ALA A 36 7.37 5.13 -9.59
N ALA A 37 7.35 3.94 -8.98
CA ALA A 37 8.58 3.19 -8.72
C ALA A 37 9.35 2.95 -10.03
N SER A 38 10.66 3.20 -10.04
CA SER A 38 11.52 3.01 -11.22
C SER A 38 11.72 1.55 -11.60
N CYS A 39 11.46 0.62 -10.68
CA CYS A 39 11.48 -0.81 -10.93
C CYS A 39 10.11 -1.38 -10.60
N GLN A 40 9.45 -1.96 -11.61
CA GLN A 40 8.22 -2.72 -11.41
C GLN A 40 8.53 -4.20 -11.27
N PRO A 41 7.78 -4.95 -10.44
CA PRO A 41 7.82 -6.40 -10.46
C PRO A 41 7.53 -6.93 -11.86
N GLY A 42 8.24 -7.97 -12.28
CA GLY A 42 7.95 -8.69 -13.51
C GLY A 42 6.59 -9.39 -13.47
N SER A 43 6.15 -9.90 -14.62
CA SER A 43 4.88 -10.62 -14.75
C SER A 43 4.81 -11.81 -13.78
N ALA A 44 3.60 -12.07 -13.26
CA ALA A 44 3.36 -13.27 -12.48
C ALA A 44 3.61 -14.53 -13.34
N PRO A 45 4.19 -15.61 -12.77
CA PRO A 45 4.32 -16.87 -13.48
C PRO A 45 2.93 -17.42 -13.86
N PRO A 46 2.78 -18.15 -14.99
CA PRO A 46 1.49 -18.58 -15.51
C PRO A 46 0.63 -19.36 -14.51
N ASN A 47 1.26 -20.18 -13.67
CA ASN A 47 0.57 -20.97 -12.63
C ASN A 47 -0.14 -20.09 -11.58
N SER A 48 0.27 -18.83 -11.42
CA SER A 48 -0.33 -17.90 -10.46
C SER A 48 -1.71 -17.45 -10.90
N LEU A 49 -1.97 -17.45 -12.22
CA LEU A 49 -3.27 -17.12 -12.80
C LEU A 49 -4.28 -18.26 -12.55
N ASN A 50 -3.87 -19.49 -12.87
CA ASN A 50 -4.74 -20.66 -12.78
C ASN A 50 -5.12 -21.01 -11.33
N LEU A 51 -4.25 -20.67 -10.37
CA LEU A 51 -4.47 -20.94 -8.95
C LEU A 51 -5.10 -19.75 -8.20
N GLY A 52 -5.40 -18.65 -8.90
CA GLY A 52 -6.02 -17.47 -8.29
C GLY A 52 -5.17 -16.82 -7.19
N PHE A 53 -3.84 -16.86 -7.33
CA PHE A 53 -2.93 -16.21 -6.39
C PHE A 53 -2.98 -14.69 -6.53
N GLY A 54 -2.51 -13.98 -5.51
CA GLY A 54 -2.37 -12.53 -5.48
C GLY A 54 -3.27 -11.88 -4.43
N ILE A 55 -3.16 -10.56 -4.34
CA ILE A 55 -3.89 -9.77 -3.35
C ILE A 55 -5.25 -9.37 -3.91
N LEU A 56 -6.29 -10.10 -3.50
CA LEU A 56 -7.66 -9.97 -3.99
C LEU A 56 -8.39 -8.79 -3.36
N ARG A 57 -8.05 -8.43 -2.11
CA ARG A 57 -8.62 -7.26 -1.44
C ARG A 57 -7.65 -6.66 -0.44
N VAL A 58 -7.68 -5.35 -0.34
CA VAL A 58 -7.00 -4.57 0.70
C VAL A 58 -7.99 -3.61 1.31
N GLN A 59 -8.07 -3.60 2.64
CA GLN A 59 -8.83 -2.62 3.39
C GLN A 59 -7.94 -1.98 4.45
N LEU A 60 -7.90 -0.65 4.47
CA LEU A 60 -7.19 0.15 5.47
C LEU A 60 -7.79 1.55 5.52
N ALA A 61 -8.25 1.98 6.69
CA ALA A 61 -8.87 3.29 6.90
C ALA A 61 -9.95 3.61 5.85
N ASN A 62 -9.72 4.61 5.00
CA ASN A 62 -10.65 5.04 3.95
C ASN A 62 -10.47 4.31 2.60
N VAL A 63 -9.65 3.26 2.55
CA VAL A 63 -9.37 2.48 1.33
C VAL A 63 -9.95 1.09 1.47
N ASP A 64 -10.70 0.69 0.44
CA ASP A 64 -11.20 -0.66 0.21
C ASP A 64 -11.07 -0.95 -1.28
N THR A 65 -10.14 -1.82 -1.66
CA THR A 65 -9.78 -2.08 -3.06
C THR A 65 -9.74 -3.56 -3.33
N THR A 66 -10.48 -3.98 -4.35
CA THR A 66 -10.48 -5.36 -4.87
C THR A 66 -9.67 -5.45 -6.15
N THR A 67 -9.07 -6.61 -6.42
CA THR A 67 -8.32 -6.89 -7.65
C THR A 67 -8.61 -8.30 -8.15
N ASN A 68 -8.20 -8.60 -9.38
CA ASN A 68 -8.21 -9.95 -9.96
C ASN A 68 -6.96 -10.78 -9.58
N GLY A 69 -6.24 -10.37 -8.54
CA GLY A 69 -5.01 -11.02 -8.07
C GLY A 69 -3.93 -11.00 -9.14
N ALA A 70 -3.33 -12.16 -9.41
CA ALA A 70 -2.28 -12.34 -10.40
C ALA A 70 -2.72 -11.94 -11.82
N GLY A 71 -4.03 -11.98 -12.12
CA GLY A 71 -4.58 -11.54 -13.41
C GLY A 71 -4.37 -10.05 -13.68
N ASP A 72 -4.29 -9.24 -12.63
CA ASP A 72 -4.02 -7.81 -12.74
C ASP A 72 -2.52 -7.48 -12.82
N GLY A 73 -1.65 -8.44 -12.51
CA GLY A 73 -0.22 -8.21 -12.37
C GLY A 73 0.09 -7.18 -11.27
N TYR A 74 1.19 -6.44 -11.45
CA TYR A 74 1.53 -5.34 -10.55
C TYR A 74 0.59 -4.15 -10.78
N ARG A 75 0.06 -3.58 -9.69
CA ARG A 75 -0.77 -2.38 -9.70
C ARG A 75 -0.17 -1.33 -8.76
N ASP A 76 -0.08 -0.10 -9.24
CA ASP A 76 0.32 1.08 -8.46
C ASP A 76 -0.90 2.01 -8.30
N TYR A 77 -1.33 2.21 -7.05
CA TYR A 77 -2.46 3.07 -6.70
C TYR A 77 -2.04 4.42 -6.12
N SER A 78 -0.74 4.75 -6.12
CA SER A 78 -0.17 5.93 -5.44
C SER A 78 -0.82 7.26 -5.86
N CYS A 79 -1.26 7.40 -7.12
CA CYS A 79 -1.95 8.59 -7.62
C CYS A 79 -3.48 8.51 -7.57
N GLN A 80 -4.02 7.32 -7.31
CA GLN A 80 -5.44 7.03 -7.45
C GLN A 80 -6.14 6.95 -6.10
N ARG A 81 -5.43 6.50 -5.06
CA ARG A 81 -6.00 6.21 -3.75
C ARG A 81 -5.07 6.70 -2.65
N ALA A 82 -5.39 7.88 -2.11
CA ALA A 82 -4.74 8.38 -0.91
C ALA A 82 -5.34 7.69 0.34
N ILE A 83 -4.48 7.03 1.12
CA ILE A 83 -4.82 6.54 2.46
C ILE A 83 -4.57 7.69 3.44
N ARG A 84 -5.59 8.05 4.22
CA ARG A 84 -5.51 9.06 5.26
C ARG A 84 -5.47 8.36 6.62
N LEU A 85 -4.39 8.58 7.35
CA LEU A 85 -4.19 8.06 8.70
C LEU A 85 -3.92 9.24 9.64
N ASP A 86 -4.53 9.20 10.81
CA ASP A 86 -4.30 10.16 11.88
C ASP A 86 -3.24 9.59 12.85
N ARG A 87 -2.32 10.46 13.28
CA ARG A 87 -1.26 10.05 14.22
C ARG A 87 -1.89 9.70 15.57
N GLY A 88 -1.43 8.58 16.14
CA GLY A 88 -1.91 8.10 17.45
C GLY A 88 -3.20 7.29 17.37
N THR A 89 -3.74 7.09 16.17
CA THR A 89 -4.89 6.21 15.93
C THR A 89 -4.40 4.85 15.42
N THR A 90 -4.95 3.78 15.99
CA THR A 90 -4.74 2.40 15.54
C THR A 90 -5.69 2.10 14.38
N TYR A 91 -5.16 1.53 13.30
CA TYR A 91 -5.94 1.16 12.11
C TYR A 91 -5.72 -0.30 11.78
N THR A 92 -6.80 -1.02 11.51
CA THR A 92 -6.71 -2.41 11.07
C THR A 92 -6.46 -2.49 9.56
N LEU A 93 -5.36 -3.12 9.17
CA LEU A 93 -5.09 -3.57 7.81
C LEU A 93 -5.70 -4.97 7.61
N ARG A 94 -6.58 -5.10 6.61
CA ARG A 94 -7.10 -6.39 6.16
C ARG A 94 -6.63 -6.66 4.74
N VAL A 95 -6.03 -7.83 4.53
CA VAL A 95 -5.61 -8.29 3.21
C VAL A 95 -6.20 -9.66 2.95
N THR A 96 -6.85 -9.81 1.81
CA THR A 96 -7.38 -11.08 1.31
C THR A 96 -6.52 -11.55 0.14
N THR A 97 -6.11 -12.81 0.17
CA THR A 97 -5.33 -13.45 -0.90
C THR A 97 -6.04 -14.69 -1.44
N GLY A 98 -5.41 -15.37 -2.40
CA GLY A 98 -5.92 -16.63 -2.95
C GLY A 98 -6.12 -17.70 -1.87
N GLN A 99 -7.09 -18.59 -2.08
CA GLN A 99 -7.42 -19.67 -1.14
C GLN A 99 -6.70 -20.99 -1.46
N GLN A 100 -6.09 -21.09 -2.65
CA GLN A 100 -5.48 -22.33 -3.14
C GLN A 100 -4.13 -22.64 -2.49
N ALA A 101 -3.44 -21.63 -1.96
CA ALA A 101 -2.21 -21.79 -1.20
C ALA A 101 -2.02 -20.59 -0.26
N GLU A 102 -1.25 -20.79 0.79
CA GLU A 102 -0.84 -19.70 1.68
C GLU A 102 0.10 -18.73 0.95
N GLU A 103 -0.23 -17.44 1.01
CA GLU A 103 0.59 -16.39 0.43
C GLU A 103 1.25 -15.54 1.53
N GLN A 104 2.51 -15.21 1.33
CA GLN A 104 3.23 -14.29 2.20
C GLN A 104 2.89 -12.85 1.82
N VAL A 105 2.36 -12.11 2.78
CA VAL A 105 2.01 -10.71 2.66
C VAL A 105 2.94 -9.92 3.56
N ARG A 106 3.51 -8.85 3.02
CA ARG A 106 4.28 -7.88 3.77
C ARG A 106 3.76 -6.49 3.46
N ALA A 107 3.73 -5.63 4.46
CA ALA A 107 3.36 -4.23 4.31
C ALA A 107 4.42 -3.34 4.95
N TRP A 108 4.71 -2.24 4.29
CA TRP A 108 5.61 -1.21 4.79
C TRP A 108 4.90 0.14 4.88
N ALA A 109 5.36 0.99 5.80
CA ALA A 109 4.96 2.37 5.92
C ALA A 109 6.20 3.27 5.91
N ASP A 110 6.27 4.17 4.92
CA ASP A 110 7.34 5.14 4.76
C ASP A 110 7.16 6.25 5.80
N PHE A 111 7.79 6.08 6.97
CA PHE A 111 7.60 6.97 8.12
C PHE A 111 8.48 8.21 8.03
N ASN A 112 9.62 8.09 7.35
CA ASN A 112 10.60 9.18 7.20
C ASN A 112 10.39 10.00 5.91
N GLN A 113 9.49 9.56 5.03
CA GLN A 113 9.13 10.20 3.77
C GLN A 113 10.31 10.36 2.79
N ASP A 114 11.31 9.48 2.87
CA ASP A 114 12.47 9.51 1.97
C ASP A 114 12.22 8.79 0.63
N GLY A 115 11.07 8.13 0.53
CA GLY A 115 10.61 7.44 -0.64
C GLY A 115 11.22 6.07 -0.89
N ARG A 116 11.98 5.53 0.06
CA ARG A 116 12.56 4.18 0.05
C ARG A 116 12.08 3.43 1.27
N PHE A 117 11.68 2.17 1.08
CA PHE A 117 11.24 1.36 2.20
C PHE A 117 12.42 0.67 2.88
N ASP A 118 12.66 1.01 4.15
CA ASP A 118 13.61 0.29 5.00
C ASP A 118 13.03 -1.08 5.40
N PRO A 119 13.71 -2.20 5.13
CA PRO A 119 13.18 -3.54 5.38
C PRO A 119 13.03 -3.88 6.87
N VAL A 120 13.63 -3.10 7.77
CA VAL A 120 13.61 -3.31 9.22
C VAL A 120 12.80 -2.24 9.93
N ARG A 121 13.03 -0.97 9.61
CA ARG A 121 12.44 0.18 10.33
C ARG A 121 11.03 0.52 9.89
N GLU A 122 10.67 0.12 8.68
CA GLU A 122 9.42 0.52 8.03
C GLU A 122 8.52 -0.68 7.70
N LEU A 123 8.96 -1.90 7.99
CA LEU A 123 8.13 -3.10 7.91
C LEU A 123 7.11 -3.08 9.05
N VAL A 124 5.84 -2.83 8.71
CA VAL A 124 4.74 -2.78 9.69
C VAL A 124 3.99 -4.10 9.80
N PHE A 125 4.13 -4.98 8.80
CA PHE A 125 3.50 -6.29 8.81
C PHE A 125 4.26 -7.31 7.97
N SER A 126 4.30 -8.56 8.45
CA SER A 126 4.78 -9.72 7.69
C SER A 126 4.00 -10.97 8.12
N SER A 127 3.33 -11.66 7.18
CA SER A 127 2.71 -12.96 7.44
C SER A 127 3.70 -14.10 7.14
N PRO A 128 3.64 -15.21 7.90
CA PRO A 128 4.35 -16.44 7.53
C PRO A 128 3.75 -17.12 6.29
N GLY A 129 2.50 -16.80 5.95
CA GLY A 129 1.69 -17.40 4.89
C GLY A 129 0.24 -17.51 5.38
N ALA A 130 -0.73 -16.86 4.72
CA ALA A 130 -2.14 -16.94 5.11
C ALA A 130 -3.08 -16.49 3.98
N SER A 131 -4.32 -16.97 3.98
CA SER A 131 -5.35 -16.66 2.96
C SER A 131 -6.20 -15.43 3.31
N SER A 132 -6.23 -15.08 4.60
CA SER A 132 -6.85 -13.88 5.13
C SER A 132 -5.97 -13.35 6.26
N ILE A 133 -5.54 -12.10 6.13
CA ILE A 133 -4.61 -11.46 7.04
C ILE A 133 -5.29 -10.26 7.66
N VAL A 134 -5.24 -10.19 9.00
CA VAL A 134 -5.67 -9.03 9.77
C VAL A 134 -4.50 -8.58 10.65
N ALA A 135 -4.06 -7.34 10.48
CA ALA A 135 -3.09 -6.68 11.33
C ALA A 135 -3.75 -5.45 11.97
N ALA A 136 -3.55 -5.26 13.27
CA ALA A 136 -4.10 -4.14 14.05
C ALA A 136 -2.97 -3.25 14.56
#